data_AF-A0A7W0QEQ5-F1
#
_entry.id   AF-A0A7W0QEQ5-F1
#
_cell.length_a   1.000
_cell.length_b   1.000
_cell.length_c   1.000
_cell.angle_alpha   90.00
_cell.angle_beta   90.00
_cell.angle_gamma   90.00
#
_symmetry.space_group_name_H-M   'P 1'
#
loop_
_entity.id
_entity.type
_entity.pdbx_description
1 polymer ?
#
loop_
_entity_poly.entity_id
_entity_poly.type
_entity_poly.pdbx_seq_one_letter_code
_entity_poly.pdbx_strand_id
1 'polypeptide(L)'
;MRPLYDLASVFAAQLRTAEEEAGRVYEPVIALVTDNADPSKLGRVKLKIPILSATDSTWWAPIIMIGAGKNRGWFFIPEVDDEVLVMFEHGDVNRPLVVGALWGGKDKPPDKNPGGNPRRVIRSRNGNKITFDDDPGVLQLILEDGTGKGKITLDAKNNKIIIEALKGDVCFQSPTGVTQIVAKEVELKAGKSIEIHAGSSMSWGAGSTMELKASTIAMTGSAGNLDCGKAQAPPAPTADPQDVPDPYEARGPSQAPAATPSNASSAPPPVARRTTTAVSPTPTRAAPEPPPPAEAPAADEPLPSVVVSARWARPRVPASTEVTLKATCSELAGQTATFTIKDADTGEVVGTVSGTCDASAVEATWKTPADGPPAVFVFDVEAGGKQATSDVLTLVKRVEVKLVLDEEPAADVRANLRSEATGEVVSATSNELGVVVFEEAALGEHTLFLQA
;
A
#
# COMPACT_ATOMS: atom_id res chain seq x y z
N MET A 1 -30.44 57.73 35.81
CA MET A 1 -29.79 56.82 36.77
C MET A 1 -30.11 55.40 36.36
N ARG A 2 -29.13 54.64 35.85
CA ARG A 2 -29.29 53.18 35.70
C ARG A 2 -29.12 52.59 37.10
N PRO A 3 -30.00 51.69 37.58
CA PRO A 3 -29.85 51.12 38.91
C PRO A 3 -28.56 50.31 38.93
N LEU A 4 -27.69 50.61 39.91
CA LEU A 4 -26.56 49.76 40.27
C LEU A 4 -27.10 48.37 40.56
N TYR A 5 -26.43 47.35 40.03
CA TYR A 5 -26.68 45.93 40.27
C TYR A 5 -27.04 45.66 41.75
N ASP A 6 -28.16 44.94 41.97
CA ASP A 6 -28.56 44.47 43.29
C ASP A 6 -27.46 43.57 43.86
N LEU A 7 -27.04 43.82 45.11
CA LEU A 7 -25.97 43.09 45.79
C LEU A 7 -26.24 41.58 45.78
N ALA A 8 -27.51 41.19 45.92
CA ALA A 8 -27.93 39.79 45.84
C ALA A 8 -27.69 39.16 44.46
N SER A 9 -27.86 39.94 43.38
CA SER A 9 -27.57 39.48 42.01
C SER A 9 -26.07 39.30 41.76
N VAL A 10 -25.23 40.15 42.36
CA VAL A 10 -23.77 40.03 42.28
C VAL A 10 -23.29 38.80 43.05
N PHE A 11 -23.79 38.57 44.25
CA PHE A 11 -23.45 37.37 45.02
C PHE A 11 -23.96 36.09 44.36
N ALA A 12 -25.18 36.09 43.81
CA ALA A 12 -25.69 34.94 43.07
C ALA A 12 -24.86 34.65 41.80
N ALA A 13 -24.39 35.69 41.11
CA ALA A 13 -23.47 35.53 39.98
C ALA A 13 -22.12 34.96 40.43
N GLN A 14 -21.54 35.49 41.51
CA GLN A 14 -20.27 35.00 42.08
C GLN A 14 -20.38 33.54 42.55
N LEU A 15 -21.47 33.16 43.22
CA LEU A 15 -21.73 31.78 43.64
C LEU A 15 -21.86 30.85 42.45
N ARG A 16 -22.60 31.24 41.41
CA ARG A 16 -22.72 30.43 40.19
C ARG A 16 -21.37 30.27 39.48
N THR A 17 -20.59 31.35 39.37
CA THR A 17 -19.23 31.26 38.80
C THR A 17 -18.34 30.36 39.64
N ALA A 18 -18.39 30.47 40.97
CA ALA A 18 -17.61 29.63 41.87
C ALA A 18 -18.05 28.15 41.82
N GLU A 19 -19.35 27.86 41.68
CA GLU A 19 -19.87 26.50 41.48
C GLU A 19 -19.47 25.93 40.11
N GLU A 20 -19.54 26.74 39.05
CA GLU A 20 -19.07 26.37 37.71
C GLU A 20 -17.56 26.15 37.65
N GLU A 21 -16.77 26.91 38.42
CA GLU A 21 -15.32 26.71 38.54
C GLU A 21 -14.97 25.51 39.42
N ALA A 22 -15.74 25.25 40.47
CA ALA A 22 -15.55 24.10 41.36
C ALA A 22 -15.80 22.75 40.67
N GLY A 23 -16.62 22.73 39.61
CA GLY A 23 -16.89 21.54 38.79
C GLY A 23 -15.82 21.23 37.74
N ARG A 24 -14.78 22.07 37.61
CA ARG A 24 -13.76 21.93 36.55
C ARG A 24 -12.51 21.24 37.05
N VAL A 25 -11.96 20.36 36.20
CA VAL A 25 -10.70 19.66 36.45
C VAL A 25 -9.67 20.08 35.42
N TYR A 26 -8.78 21.00 35.81
CA TYR A 26 -7.70 21.48 34.94
C TYR A 26 -6.45 20.62 35.00
N GLU A 27 -6.34 19.77 36.01
CA GLU A 27 -5.20 18.90 36.20
C GLU A 27 -5.31 17.67 35.30
N PRO A 28 -4.21 17.26 34.63
CA PRO A 28 -4.22 16.01 33.88
C PRO A 28 -4.31 14.83 34.85
N VAL A 29 -5.10 13.83 34.48
CA VAL A 29 -5.33 12.62 35.29
C VAL A 29 -4.87 11.38 34.53
N ILE A 30 -4.43 10.36 35.26
CA ILE A 30 -4.13 9.05 34.69
C ILE A 30 -5.44 8.26 34.64
N ALA A 31 -5.71 7.64 33.49
CA ALA A 31 -6.86 6.77 33.29
C ALA A 31 -6.46 5.46 32.61
N LEU A 32 -7.34 4.47 32.69
CA LEU A 32 -7.20 3.19 32.02
C LEU A 32 -8.16 3.13 30.84
N VAL A 33 -7.71 2.61 29.70
CA VAL A 33 -8.56 2.40 28.54
C VAL A 33 -9.50 1.21 28.81
N THR A 34 -10.80 1.42 28.65
CA THR A 34 -11.81 0.35 28.84
C THR A 34 -12.36 -0.18 27.53
N ASP A 35 -12.40 0.65 26.49
CA ASP A 35 -12.94 0.29 25.18
C ASP A 35 -12.25 1.14 24.11
N ASN A 36 -11.87 0.52 23.01
CA ASN A 36 -11.28 1.17 21.84
C ASN A 36 -12.07 0.90 20.55
N ALA A 37 -13.22 0.25 20.64
CA ALA A 37 -14.09 -0.07 19.50
C ALA A 37 -15.09 1.07 19.21
N ASP A 38 -14.59 2.24 18.82
CA ASP A 38 -15.42 3.42 18.53
C ASP A 38 -16.51 3.13 17.47
N PRO A 39 -17.81 3.25 17.80
CA PRO A 39 -18.92 3.04 16.87
C PRO A 39 -18.86 3.98 15.66
N SER A 40 -18.33 5.20 15.84
CA SER A 40 -18.22 6.20 14.77
C SER A 40 -16.91 6.09 13.97
N LYS A 41 -16.02 5.14 14.30
CA LYS A 41 -14.74 4.90 13.61
C LYS A 41 -13.81 6.13 13.56
N LEU A 42 -13.85 6.98 14.59
CA LEU A 42 -12.99 8.17 14.68
C LEU A 42 -11.69 7.92 15.45
N GLY A 43 -11.45 6.68 15.90
CA GLY A 43 -10.24 6.31 16.64
C GLY A 43 -10.20 6.83 18.07
N ARG A 44 -11.38 7.08 18.68
CA ARG A 44 -11.52 7.49 20.08
C ARG A 44 -11.49 6.29 21.02
N VAL A 45 -11.26 6.53 22.31
CA VAL A 45 -11.26 5.50 23.36
C VAL A 45 -12.18 5.89 24.51
N LYS A 46 -12.77 4.90 25.19
CA LYS A 46 -13.39 5.09 26.50
C LYS A 46 -12.40 4.82 27.59
N LEU A 47 -12.53 5.59 28.66
CA LEU A 47 -11.57 5.61 29.75
C LEU A 47 -12.29 5.36 31.07
N LYS A 48 -11.55 4.78 32.01
CA LYS A 48 -11.92 4.67 33.42
C LYS A 48 -10.90 5.45 34.23
N ILE A 49 -11.40 6.43 34.97
CA ILE A 49 -10.56 7.28 35.83
C ILE A 49 -10.60 6.66 37.23
N PRO A 50 -9.45 6.24 37.81
CA PRO A 50 -9.43 5.50 39.08
C PRO A 50 -10.06 6.21 40.28
N ILE A 51 -10.12 7.55 40.26
CA ILE A 51 -10.74 8.34 41.35
C ILE A 51 -12.27 8.35 41.29
N LEU A 52 -12.86 8.00 40.15
CA LEU A 52 -14.31 7.90 39.97
C LEU A 52 -14.80 6.50 40.35
N SER A 53 -16.13 6.33 40.40
CA SER A 53 -16.74 5.03 40.67
C SER A 53 -16.28 3.99 39.65
N ALA A 54 -16.18 2.73 40.08
CA ALA A 54 -15.77 1.63 39.21
C ALA A 54 -16.73 1.38 38.02
N THR A 55 -17.98 1.87 38.13
CA THR A 55 -19.03 1.81 37.10
C THR A 55 -18.94 2.93 36.08
N ASP A 56 -18.21 4.00 36.40
CA ASP A 56 -18.23 5.21 35.59
C ASP A 56 -17.16 5.10 34.50
N SER A 57 -17.60 5.27 33.26
CA SER A 57 -16.72 5.36 32.09
C SER A 57 -16.94 6.71 31.43
N THR A 58 -15.87 7.27 30.89
CA THR A 58 -15.97 8.53 30.17
C THR A 58 -16.76 8.36 28.88
N TRP A 59 -17.21 9.47 28.32
CA TRP A 59 -17.55 9.50 26.90
C TRP A 59 -16.31 9.19 26.03
N TRP A 60 -16.54 8.92 24.74
CA TRP A 60 -15.48 8.67 23.77
C TRP A 60 -14.50 9.85 23.68
N ALA A 61 -13.27 9.62 24.13
CA ALA A 61 -12.20 10.60 24.19
C ALA A 61 -11.36 10.56 22.90
N PRO A 62 -11.20 11.69 22.19
CA PRO A 62 -10.17 11.84 21.15
C PRO A 62 -8.76 11.68 21.72
N ILE A 63 -7.81 11.34 20.84
CA ILE A 63 -6.40 11.12 21.17
C ILE A 63 -5.57 12.13 20.39
N ILE A 64 -4.59 12.74 21.05
CA ILE A 64 -3.60 13.59 20.39
C ILE A 64 -2.70 12.69 19.54
N MET A 65 -2.73 12.89 18.23
CA MET A 65 -1.92 12.13 17.27
C MET A 65 -0.93 13.04 16.56
N ILE A 66 0.26 12.51 16.27
CA ILE A 66 1.29 13.23 15.53
C ILE A 66 0.85 13.38 14.06
N GLY A 67 0.73 14.63 13.60
CA GLY A 67 0.44 14.94 12.20
C GLY A 67 -0.97 14.56 11.73
N ALA A 68 -1.97 14.53 12.63
CA ALA A 68 -3.37 14.25 12.30
C ALA A 68 -3.89 15.18 11.21
N GLY A 69 -4.34 14.61 10.09
CA GLY A 69 -4.93 15.35 8.97
C GLY A 69 -5.78 14.45 8.08
N LYS A 70 -6.39 15.04 7.04
CA LYS A 70 -7.22 14.29 6.08
C LYS A 70 -6.40 13.15 5.44
N ASN A 71 -6.76 11.90 5.72
CA ASN A 71 -6.11 10.67 5.25
C ASN A 71 -4.58 10.59 5.47
N ARG A 72 -4.08 11.22 6.55
CA ARG A 72 -2.65 11.18 6.91
C ARG A 72 -2.42 11.34 8.41
N GLY A 73 -1.28 10.86 8.88
CA GLY A 73 -0.83 11.02 10.26
C GLY A 73 -0.44 9.69 10.90
N TRP A 74 -0.05 9.76 12.17
CA TRP A 74 0.24 8.59 12.98
C TRP A 74 -1.07 7.98 13.48
N PHE A 75 -1.18 6.65 13.39
CA PHE A 75 -2.39 5.92 13.80
C PHE A 75 -2.03 4.75 14.73
N PHE A 76 -1.80 5.08 15.99
CA PHE A 76 -1.55 4.16 17.09
C PHE A 76 -2.57 4.39 18.20
N ILE A 77 -3.62 3.57 18.22
CA ILE A 77 -4.64 3.64 19.27
C ILE A 77 -4.18 2.77 20.44
N PRO A 78 -4.21 3.29 21.68
CA PRO A 78 -3.99 2.49 22.88
C PRO A 78 -4.91 1.27 22.96
N GLU A 79 -4.42 0.21 23.59
CA GLU A 79 -5.18 -1.01 23.80
C GLU A 79 -6.03 -0.93 25.08
N VAL A 80 -7.00 -1.84 25.21
CA VAL A 80 -7.77 -1.98 26.45
C VAL A 80 -6.80 -2.37 27.57
N ASP A 81 -7.02 -1.77 28.74
CA ASP A 81 -6.18 -1.82 29.94
C ASP A 81 -4.86 -1.02 29.89
N ASP A 82 -4.55 -0.31 28.80
CA ASP A 82 -3.39 0.59 28.76
C ASP A 82 -3.61 1.84 29.65
N GLU A 83 -2.54 2.27 30.31
CA GLU A 83 -2.50 3.52 31.07
C GLU A 83 -2.28 4.72 30.15
N VAL A 84 -3.15 5.72 30.25
CA VAL A 84 -3.11 6.95 29.45
C VAL A 84 -3.21 8.21 30.30
N LEU A 85 -2.55 9.27 29.85
CA LEU A 85 -2.68 10.61 30.43
C LEU A 85 -3.83 11.35 29.75
N VAL A 86 -4.76 11.87 30.54
CA VAL A 86 -5.99 12.50 30.08
C VAL A 86 -6.04 13.94 30.56
N MET A 87 -6.48 14.84 29.69
CA MET A 87 -6.84 16.22 29.99
C MET A 87 -8.31 16.45 29.66
N PHE A 88 -8.89 17.52 30.19
CA PHE A 88 -10.28 17.88 29.97
C PHE A 88 -10.38 19.23 29.28
N GLU A 89 -11.10 19.30 28.15
CA GLU A 89 -11.27 20.56 27.42
C GLU A 89 -11.95 21.60 28.31
N HIS A 90 -11.31 22.76 28.52
CA HIS A 90 -11.78 23.82 29.42
C HIS A 90 -12.05 23.38 30.88
N GLY A 91 -11.53 22.22 31.27
CA GLY A 91 -11.76 21.59 32.56
C GLY A 91 -13.08 20.79 32.67
N ASP A 92 -13.83 20.60 31.58
CA ASP A 92 -15.08 19.82 31.58
C ASP A 92 -14.80 18.31 31.55
N VAL A 93 -15.15 17.61 32.63
CA VAL A 93 -14.97 16.16 32.78
C VAL A 93 -15.67 15.36 31.68
N ASN A 94 -16.72 15.92 31.05
CA ASN A 94 -17.44 15.29 29.95
C ASN A 94 -16.72 15.39 28.60
N ARG A 95 -15.64 16.17 28.52
CA ARG A 95 -14.82 16.38 27.31
C ARG A 95 -13.38 15.91 27.51
N PRO A 96 -13.16 14.61 27.73
CA PRO A 96 -11.83 14.06 27.89
C PRO A 96 -11.04 14.10 26.57
N LEU A 97 -9.74 14.33 26.67
CA LEU A 97 -8.76 14.29 25.58
C LEU A 97 -7.55 13.49 26.08
N VAL A 98 -7.18 12.44 25.34
CA VAL A 98 -5.98 11.65 25.65
C VAL A 98 -4.75 12.35 25.09
N VAL A 99 -3.78 12.64 25.94
CA VAL A 99 -2.51 13.28 25.55
C VAL A 99 -1.51 12.25 25.04
N GLY A 100 -1.48 11.07 25.66
CA GLY A 100 -0.57 9.98 25.30
C GLY A 100 -0.68 8.80 26.26
N ALA A 101 -0.02 7.69 25.90
CA ALA A 101 0.08 6.50 26.73
C ALA A 101 1.34 6.53 27.61
N LEU A 102 1.26 5.87 28.75
CA LEU A 102 2.33 5.77 29.74
C LEU A 102 2.69 4.30 29.95
N TRP A 103 3.97 4.01 30.12
CA TRP A 103 4.40 2.72 30.66
C TRP A 103 4.36 2.79 32.18
N GLY A 104 3.42 2.04 32.77
CA GLY A 104 3.25 1.92 34.22
C GLY A 104 4.21 0.93 34.86
N GLY A 105 3.96 0.62 36.14
CA GLY A 105 4.70 -0.42 36.86
C GLY A 105 4.41 -1.85 36.36
N LYS A 106 3.20 -2.05 35.81
CA LYS A 106 2.74 -3.33 35.24
C LYS A 106 3.23 -3.47 33.80
N ASP A 107 2.94 -2.49 32.95
CA ASP A 107 3.28 -2.49 31.53
C ASP A 107 4.62 -1.81 31.30
N LYS A 108 5.60 -2.62 30.87
CA LYS A 108 7.00 -2.18 30.73
C LYS A 108 7.29 -1.67 29.32
N PRO A 109 8.24 -0.73 29.16
CA PRO A 109 8.73 -0.33 27.85
C PRO A 109 9.20 -1.54 27.01
N PRO A 110 9.08 -1.45 25.67
CA PRO A 110 9.37 -2.57 24.77
C PRO A 110 10.85 -2.99 24.75
N ASP A 111 11.75 -2.13 25.21
CA ASP A 111 13.17 -2.43 25.33
C ASP A 111 13.75 -1.82 26.63
N LYS A 112 14.89 -2.36 27.06
CA LYS A 112 15.63 -1.86 28.22
C LYS A 112 16.57 -0.74 27.78
N ASN A 113 16.55 0.36 28.53
CA ASN A 113 17.53 1.43 28.39
C ASN A 113 18.59 1.30 29.50
N PRO A 114 19.84 0.89 29.19
CA PRO A 114 20.91 0.83 30.18
C PRO A 114 21.45 2.22 30.59
N GLY A 115 20.94 3.30 29.99
CA GLY A 115 21.49 4.65 30.08
C GLY A 115 22.04 5.10 28.73
N GLY A 116 22.00 6.41 28.45
CA GLY A 116 22.45 6.97 27.16
C GLY A 116 21.49 6.79 25.99
N ASN A 117 20.43 5.99 26.14
CA ASN A 117 19.41 5.72 25.10
C ASN A 117 20.01 5.28 23.75
N PRO A 118 20.84 4.20 23.74
CA PRO A 118 21.48 3.74 22.52
C PRO A 118 20.49 3.12 21.54
N ARG A 119 19.31 2.68 21.99
CA ARG A 119 18.32 2.00 21.14
C ARG A 119 16.96 2.68 21.22
N ARG A 120 16.40 3.05 20.06
CA ARG A 120 15.04 3.57 19.90
C ARG A 120 14.22 2.55 19.16
N VAL A 121 13.10 2.12 19.74
CA VAL A 121 12.31 1.00 19.21
C VAL A 121 10.86 1.41 19.06
N ILE A 122 10.31 1.16 17.87
CA ILE A 122 8.88 1.13 17.61
C ILE A 122 8.48 -0.35 17.57
N ARG A 123 7.56 -0.78 18.43
CA ARG A 123 7.16 -2.19 18.55
C ARG A 123 5.64 -2.33 18.51
N SER A 124 5.14 -3.24 17.69
CA SER A 124 3.71 -3.64 17.68
C SER A 124 3.44 -4.74 18.71
N ARG A 125 2.16 -4.96 19.05
CA ARG A 125 1.71 -6.03 19.96
C ARG A 125 2.25 -7.41 19.59
N ASN A 126 2.16 -7.76 18.30
CA ASN A 126 2.61 -9.06 17.81
C ASN A 126 4.13 -9.15 17.64
N GLY A 127 4.88 -8.11 18.03
CA GLY A 127 6.32 -8.14 18.11
C GLY A 127 7.06 -7.60 16.89
N ASN A 128 6.37 -7.08 15.86
CA ASN A 128 7.06 -6.41 14.75
C ASN A 128 7.80 -5.19 15.29
N LYS A 129 9.03 -4.96 14.85
CA LYS A 129 9.89 -3.89 15.37
C LYS A 129 10.54 -3.09 14.25
N ILE A 130 10.70 -1.81 14.52
CA ILE A 130 11.66 -0.93 13.86
C ILE A 130 12.61 -0.44 14.95
N THR A 131 13.90 -0.77 14.83
CA THR A 131 14.92 -0.46 15.83
C THR A 131 16.00 0.40 15.21
N PHE A 132 16.24 1.56 15.81
CA PHE A 132 17.42 2.40 15.57
C PHE A 132 18.41 2.11 16.68
N ASP A 133 19.49 1.42 16.36
CA ASP A 133 20.60 1.12 17.26
C ASP A 133 21.73 2.10 16.97
N ASP A 134 21.87 3.10 17.83
CA ASP A 134 22.89 4.14 17.80
C ASP A 134 24.10 3.79 18.69
N ASP A 135 24.23 2.53 19.16
CA ASP A 135 25.44 2.11 19.85
C ASP A 135 26.65 2.26 18.91
N PRO A 136 27.70 3.01 19.30
CA PRO A 136 28.90 3.19 18.46
C PRO A 136 29.55 1.88 18.03
N GLY A 137 29.35 0.80 18.79
CA GLY A 137 29.85 -0.53 18.50
C GLY A 137 29.04 -1.28 17.42
N VAL A 138 27.81 -0.86 17.10
CA VAL A 138 26.88 -1.60 16.23
C VAL A 138 26.37 -0.74 15.08
N LEU A 139 25.80 0.43 15.37
CA LEU A 139 25.19 1.40 14.44
C LEU A 139 24.34 0.75 13.33
N GLN A 140 23.09 0.42 13.64
CA GLN A 140 22.19 -0.33 12.76
C GLN A 140 20.76 0.21 12.73
N LEU A 141 20.11 0.14 11.57
CA LEU A 141 18.65 0.23 11.44
C LEU A 141 18.09 -1.16 11.12
N ILE A 142 17.18 -1.64 11.94
CA ILE A 142 16.64 -3.01 11.88
C ILE A 142 15.12 -2.97 11.75
N LEU A 143 14.60 -3.64 10.73
CA LEU A 143 13.18 -3.98 10.59
C LEU A 143 13.05 -5.48 10.82
N GLU A 144 12.27 -5.87 11.82
CA GLU A 144 12.11 -7.26 12.25
C GLU A 144 10.62 -7.62 12.33
N ASP A 145 10.26 -8.79 11.82
CA ASP A 145 8.93 -9.35 12.01
C ASP A 145 8.73 -9.86 13.45
N GLY A 146 7.47 -10.00 13.86
CA GLY A 146 7.13 -10.46 15.19
C GLY A 146 7.53 -11.90 15.50
N THR A 147 7.80 -12.70 14.47
CA THR A 147 8.23 -14.10 14.63
C THR A 147 9.75 -14.27 14.69
N GLY A 148 10.52 -13.22 14.44
CA GLY A 148 11.99 -13.21 14.42
C GLY A 148 12.60 -13.97 13.24
N LYS A 149 11.85 -14.14 12.15
CA LYS A 149 12.26 -14.91 10.96
C LYS A 149 12.50 -14.03 9.75
N GLY A 150 11.81 -12.90 9.65
CA GLY A 150 11.99 -11.91 8.60
C GLY A 150 12.73 -10.70 9.15
N LYS A 151 13.88 -10.36 8.56
CA LYS A 151 14.71 -9.25 9.03
C LYS A 151 15.36 -8.50 7.88
N ILE A 152 15.30 -7.17 7.95
CA ILE A 152 16.08 -6.26 7.10
C ILE A 152 16.99 -5.44 8.01
N THR A 153 18.29 -5.48 7.76
CA THR A 153 19.29 -4.75 8.55
C THR A 153 20.10 -3.85 7.64
N LEU A 154 20.15 -2.56 7.97
CA LEU A 154 21.10 -1.61 7.41
C LEU A 154 22.19 -1.41 8.46
N ASP A 155 23.36 -1.97 8.19
CA ASP A 155 24.54 -1.89 9.03
C ASP A 155 25.45 -0.77 8.53
N ALA A 156 25.30 0.40 9.14
CA ALA A 156 26.07 1.59 8.77
C ALA A 156 27.53 1.46 9.20
N LYS A 157 27.83 0.69 10.25
CA LYS A 157 29.21 0.47 10.69
C LYS A 157 30.00 -0.33 9.65
N ASN A 158 29.40 -1.38 9.10
CA ASN A 158 30.05 -2.27 8.14
C ASN A 158 29.68 -1.95 6.67
N ASN A 159 28.90 -0.88 6.43
CA ASN A 159 28.35 -0.50 5.12
C ASN A 159 27.65 -1.65 4.41
N LYS A 160 26.81 -2.40 5.13
CA LYS A 160 26.17 -3.62 4.63
C LYS A 160 24.65 -3.54 4.75
N ILE A 161 23.95 -4.04 3.73
CA ILE A 161 22.51 -4.29 3.79
C ILE A 161 22.29 -5.81 3.82
N ILE A 162 21.46 -6.28 4.74
CA ILE A 162 21.15 -7.69 4.93
C ILE A 162 19.64 -7.86 4.86
N ILE A 163 19.17 -8.77 4.01
CA ILE A 163 17.76 -9.18 3.91
C ILE A 163 17.71 -10.67 4.19
N GLU A 164 16.99 -11.06 5.24
CA GLU A 164 16.92 -12.44 5.74
C GLU A 164 15.46 -12.87 5.87
N ALA A 165 15.17 -14.08 5.36
CA ALA A 165 13.95 -14.82 5.65
C ALA A 165 14.34 -16.24 6.07
N LEU A 166 14.39 -16.50 7.39
CA LEU A 166 14.75 -17.81 7.94
C LEU A 166 13.69 -18.89 7.67
N LYS A 167 12.47 -18.46 7.34
CA LYS A 167 11.37 -19.34 6.91
C LYS A 167 10.48 -18.58 5.92
N GLY A 168 10.19 -19.20 4.79
CA GLY A 168 9.42 -18.60 3.70
C GLY A 168 10.32 -18.10 2.58
N ASP A 169 9.76 -17.24 1.73
CA ASP A 169 10.39 -16.84 0.47
C ASP A 169 10.76 -15.35 0.50
N VAL A 170 11.79 -14.98 -0.26
CA VAL A 170 12.12 -13.59 -0.58
C VAL A 170 11.83 -13.39 -2.06
N CYS A 171 10.98 -12.41 -2.38
CA CYS A 171 10.55 -12.13 -3.75
C CYS A 171 10.88 -10.69 -4.13
N PHE A 172 11.43 -10.50 -5.33
CA PHE A 172 11.67 -9.19 -5.93
C PHE A 172 10.89 -9.13 -7.24
N GLN A 173 9.92 -8.22 -7.34
CA GLN A 173 9.02 -8.11 -8.49
C GLN A 173 9.04 -6.70 -9.06
N SER A 174 9.17 -6.61 -10.39
CA SER A 174 9.06 -5.37 -11.16
C SER A 174 8.34 -5.68 -12.47
N PRO A 175 7.00 -5.85 -12.45
CA PRO A 175 6.25 -6.38 -13.59
C PRO A 175 6.26 -5.48 -14.83
N THR A 176 6.45 -4.18 -14.64
CA THR A 176 6.46 -3.17 -15.72
C THR A 176 7.84 -2.56 -15.94
N GLY A 177 8.76 -2.75 -15.00
CA GLY A 177 10.06 -2.08 -15.00
C GLY A 177 11.22 -3.04 -15.22
N VAL A 178 12.43 -2.48 -15.17
CA VAL A 178 13.68 -3.25 -15.27
C VAL A 178 14.25 -3.45 -13.87
N THR A 179 14.62 -4.68 -13.51
CA THR A 179 15.41 -4.97 -12.32
C THR A 179 16.87 -5.11 -12.71
N GLN A 180 17.72 -4.20 -12.25
CA GLN A 180 19.17 -4.22 -12.52
C GLN A 180 19.94 -4.58 -11.25
N ILE A 181 20.96 -5.43 -11.39
CA ILE A 181 21.89 -5.80 -10.33
C ILE A 181 23.30 -5.46 -10.81
N VAL A 182 23.90 -4.43 -10.21
CA VAL A 182 25.28 -4.02 -10.49
C VAL A 182 26.12 -4.32 -9.25
N ALA A 183 27.10 -5.21 -9.41
CA ALA A 183 28.00 -5.59 -8.35
C ALA A 183 29.35 -6.00 -8.92
N LYS A 184 30.40 -5.88 -8.10
CA LYS A 184 31.73 -6.41 -8.43
C LYS A 184 31.73 -7.94 -8.57
N GLU A 185 30.93 -8.61 -7.76
CA GLU A 185 30.79 -10.07 -7.75
C GLU A 185 29.34 -10.43 -7.37
N VAL A 186 28.79 -11.46 -8.01
CA VAL A 186 27.46 -12.02 -7.72
C VAL A 186 27.61 -13.53 -7.54
N GLU A 187 27.22 -14.03 -6.37
CA GLU A 187 27.20 -15.46 -6.07
C GLU A 187 25.75 -15.93 -5.83
N LEU A 188 25.33 -16.98 -6.54
CA LEU A 188 24.01 -17.58 -6.42
C LEU A 188 24.15 -19.03 -5.91
N LYS A 189 23.52 -19.34 -4.79
CA LYS A 189 23.53 -20.67 -4.16
C LYS A 189 22.11 -21.15 -3.91
N ALA A 190 21.78 -22.35 -4.35
CA ALA A 190 20.51 -23.01 -4.04
C ALA A 190 20.75 -24.49 -3.70
N GLY A 191 19.99 -25.02 -2.73
CA GLY A 191 20.11 -26.41 -2.30
C GLY A 191 19.35 -27.42 -3.18
N LYS A 192 18.44 -26.95 -4.04
CA LYS A 192 17.62 -27.80 -4.92
C LYS A 192 17.80 -27.45 -6.39
N SER A 193 17.35 -26.26 -6.80
CA SER A 193 17.40 -25.80 -8.19
C SER A 193 17.55 -24.29 -8.26
N ILE A 194 18.09 -23.84 -9.41
CA ILE A 194 18.04 -22.44 -9.86
C ILE A 194 17.40 -22.49 -11.24
N GLU A 195 16.35 -21.70 -11.44
CA GLU A 195 15.60 -21.64 -12.69
C GLU A 195 15.53 -20.18 -13.15
N ILE A 196 15.81 -19.94 -14.43
CA ILE A 196 15.85 -18.59 -15.00
C ILE A 196 15.07 -18.65 -16.32
N HIS A 197 14.01 -17.86 -16.41
CA HIS A 197 13.12 -17.79 -17.58
C HIS A 197 13.18 -16.41 -18.22
N ALA A 198 13.17 -16.36 -19.55
CA ALA A 198 13.02 -15.13 -20.31
C ALA A 198 12.03 -15.36 -21.46
N GLY A 199 11.04 -14.46 -21.59
CA GLY A 199 10.00 -14.60 -22.62
C GLY A 199 10.47 -14.32 -24.05
N SER A 200 11.58 -13.59 -24.22
CA SER A 200 12.10 -13.22 -25.56
C SER A 200 13.53 -13.68 -25.78
N SER A 201 14.48 -13.22 -24.96
CA SER A 201 15.89 -13.58 -25.11
C SER A 201 16.61 -13.57 -23.77
N MET A 202 17.67 -14.37 -23.68
CA MET A 202 18.59 -14.42 -22.55
C MET A 202 20.01 -14.34 -23.09
N SER A 203 20.82 -13.42 -22.56
CA SER A 203 22.21 -13.22 -22.96
C SER A 203 23.14 -13.36 -21.76
N TRP A 204 24.19 -14.16 -21.92
CA TRP A 204 25.25 -14.32 -20.94
C TRP A 204 26.59 -14.01 -21.60
N GLY A 205 27.44 -13.23 -20.94
CA GLY A 205 28.75 -12.84 -21.46
C GLY A 205 29.81 -12.92 -20.37
N ALA A 206 30.98 -13.44 -20.73
CA ALA A 206 32.17 -13.44 -19.87
C ALA A 206 33.35 -12.89 -20.68
N GLY A 207 34.14 -12.00 -20.06
CA GLY A 207 35.29 -11.38 -20.75
C GLY A 207 36.46 -12.34 -21.01
N SER A 208 36.58 -13.42 -20.22
CA SER A 208 37.64 -14.41 -20.33
C SER A 208 37.10 -15.82 -20.58
N THR A 209 36.45 -16.41 -19.58
CA THR A 209 36.04 -17.82 -19.57
C THR A 209 34.67 -17.99 -18.93
N MET A 210 33.85 -18.88 -19.51
CA MET A 210 32.62 -19.37 -18.91
C MET A 210 32.77 -20.88 -18.67
N GLU A 211 32.60 -21.33 -17.42
CA GLU A 211 32.70 -22.74 -17.04
C GLU A 211 31.34 -23.28 -16.58
N LEU A 212 30.93 -24.43 -17.11
CA LEU A 212 29.74 -25.16 -16.68
C LEU A 212 30.16 -26.56 -16.21
N LYS A 213 29.91 -26.87 -14.93
CA LYS A 213 30.23 -28.17 -14.32
C LYS A 213 28.93 -28.84 -13.90
N ALA A 214 28.54 -29.87 -14.64
CA ALA A 214 27.38 -30.70 -14.35
C ALA A 214 27.65 -32.15 -14.77
N SER A 215 26.92 -33.10 -14.19
CA SER A 215 26.93 -34.49 -14.66
C SER A 215 26.37 -34.61 -16.09
N THR A 216 25.34 -33.82 -16.39
CA THR A 216 24.68 -33.76 -17.69
C THR A 216 24.36 -32.32 -18.04
N ILE A 217 24.64 -31.93 -19.29
CA ILE A 217 24.18 -30.67 -19.88
C ILE A 217 23.27 -31.04 -21.05
N ALA A 218 21.99 -30.69 -20.96
CA ALA A 218 21.01 -30.90 -22.01
C ALA A 218 20.57 -29.56 -22.59
N MET A 219 20.62 -29.43 -23.91
CA MET A 219 20.18 -28.24 -24.65
C MET A 219 19.16 -28.69 -25.70
N THR A 220 17.96 -28.13 -25.64
CA THR A 220 16.86 -28.44 -26.56
C THR A 220 16.41 -27.16 -27.26
N GLY A 221 16.30 -27.22 -28.59
CA GLY A 221 15.89 -26.08 -29.40
C GLY A 221 15.62 -26.52 -30.84
N SER A 222 14.75 -25.79 -31.53
CA SER A 222 14.40 -26.08 -32.94
C SER A 222 15.55 -25.79 -33.92
N ALA A 223 16.48 -24.92 -33.52
CA ALA A 223 17.73 -24.65 -34.22
C ALA A 223 18.82 -24.29 -33.19
N GLY A 224 20.04 -24.75 -33.41
CA GLY A 224 21.19 -24.42 -32.58
C GLY A 224 22.36 -23.97 -33.46
N ASN A 225 22.91 -22.79 -33.17
CA ASN A 225 24.17 -22.33 -33.74
C ASN A 225 25.18 -22.21 -32.58
N LEU A 226 26.29 -22.93 -32.68
CA LEU A 226 27.42 -22.83 -31.76
C LEU A 226 28.57 -22.21 -32.54
N ASP A 227 28.66 -20.88 -32.50
CA ASP A 227 29.75 -20.14 -33.14
C ASP A 227 30.93 -20.01 -32.17
N CYS A 228 32.06 -20.61 -32.52
CA CYS A 228 33.31 -20.53 -31.76
C CYS A 228 34.24 -19.39 -32.24
N GLY A 229 33.78 -18.50 -33.11
CA GLY A 229 34.55 -17.39 -33.68
C GLY A 229 34.05 -15.98 -33.30
N LYS A 230 35.01 -15.03 -33.16
CA LYS A 230 34.96 -13.54 -33.13
C LYS A 230 33.73 -12.79 -32.54
N ALA A 231 32.80 -13.42 -31.84
CA ALA A 231 31.76 -12.71 -31.11
C ALA A 231 32.41 -11.94 -29.95
N GLN A 232 32.43 -10.61 -30.03
CA GLN A 232 32.94 -9.78 -28.95
C GLN A 232 31.92 -9.75 -27.82
N ALA A 233 32.34 -10.14 -26.63
CA ALA A 233 31.50 -10.01 -25.43
C ALA A 233 31.06 -8.54 -25.27
N PRO A 234 29.83 -8.28 -24.80
CA PRO A 234 29.46 -6.95 -24.35
C PRO A 234 30.54 -6.43 -23.38
N PRO A 235 30.94 -5.15 -23.46
CA PRO A 235 31.87 -4.59 -22.49
C PRO A 235 31.32 -4.81 -21.09
N ALA A 236 32.18 -5.25 -20.17
CA ALA A 236 31.79 -5.48 -18.79
C ALA A 236 31.15 -4.18 -18.25
N PRO A 237 29.98 -4.26 -17.59
CA PRO A 237 29.42 -3.10 -16.92
C PRO A 237 30.45 -2.59 -15.91
N THR A 238 30.71 -1.29 -15.93
CA THR A 238 31.49 -0.63 -14.90
C THR A 238 30.77 -0.81 -13.57
N ALA A 239 31.49 -1.30 -12.56
CA ALA A 239 30.93 -1.55 -11.23
C ALA A 239 30.69 -0.25 -10.43
N ASP A 240 30.65 0.90 -11.10
CA ASP A 240 30.38 2.19 -10.48
C ASP A 240 28.86 2.36 -10.30
N PRO A 241 28.36 2.49 -9.06
CA PRO A 241 26.94 2.75 -8.82
C PRO A 241 26.42 4.02 -9.50
N GLN A 242 27.29 4.95 -9.91
CA GLN A 242 26.92 6.17 -10.65
C GLN A 242 26.58 5.91 -12.13
N ASP A 243 26.91 4.74 -12.67
CA ASP A 243 26.56 4.36 -14.05
C ASP A 243 25.15 3.74 -14.15
N VAL A 244 24.49 3.49 -13.01
CA VAL A 244 23.06 3.17 -12.97
C VAL A 244 22.30 4.51 -13.00
N PRO A 245 21.56 4.84 -14.07
CA PRO A 245 20.82 6.10 -14.14
C PRO A 245 19.90 6.24 -12.93
N ASP A 246 19.98 7.36 -12.21
CA ASP A 246 19.07 7.63 -11.09
C ASP A 246 17.63 7.68 -11.65
N PRO A 247 16.71 6.80 -11.19
CA PRO A 247 15.33 6.81 -11.65
C PRO A 247 14.60 8.14 -11.38
N TYR A 248 15.16 9.02 -10.56
CA TYR A 248 14.61 10.36 -10.26
C TYR A 248 15.23 11.50 -11.06
N GLU A 249 16.34 11.31 -11.78
CA GLU A 249 16.91 12.36 -12.66
C GLU A 249 15.97 12.72 -13.82
N ALA A 250 15.07 11.81 -14.21
CA ALA A 250 14.03 12.07 -15.21
C ALA A 250 12.94 13.05 -14.72
N ARG A 251 12.84 13.33 -13.41
CA ARG A 251 12.13 14.52 -12.93
C ARG A 251 13.07 15.71 -13.11
N GLY A 252 13.08 16.26 -14.31
CA GLY A 252 13.73 17.54 -14.58
C GLY A 252 13.35 18.57 -13.50
N PRO A 253 14.22 19.54 -13.21
CA PRO A 253 13.96 20.52 -12.17
C PRO A 253 12.59 21.15 -12.43
N SER A 254 11.72 21.11 -11.40
CA SER A 254 10.58 22.00 -11.33
C SER A 254 11.10 23.40 -11.67
N GLN A 255 10.68 23.93 -12.82
CA GLN A 255 11.02 25.27 -13.23
C GLN A 255 10.44 26.24 -12.21
N ALA A 256 11.23 26.58 -11.19
CA ALA A 256 11.10 27.87 -10.56
C ALA A 256 11.35 28.91 -11.68
N PRO A 257 10.46 29.90 -11.88
CA PRO A 257 10.62 30.87 -12.95
C PRO A 257 11.95 31.59 -12.79
N ALA A 258 12.78 31.49 -13.83
CA ALA A 258 14.11 32.06 -13.87
C ALA A 258 14.08 33.58 -13.65
N ALA A 259 14.79 34.05 -12.63
CA ALA A 259 15.16 35.45 -12.50
C ALA A 259 16.05 35.83 -13.70
N THR A 260 15.63 36.86 -14.43
CA THR A 260 16.33 37.39 -15.60
C THR A 260 17.67 38.02 -15.18
N PRO A 261 18.82 37.66 -15.76
CA PRO A 261 20.07 38.38 -15.54
C PRO A 261 20.14 39.58 -16.50
N SER A 262 20.15 40.80 -15.95
CA SER A 262 20.50 42.00 -16.71
C SER A 262 22.03 42.18 -16.72
N ASN A 263 22.60 42.17 -17.93
CA ASN A 263 24.02 42.45 -18.16
C ASN A 263 24.36 43.91 -17.88
N ALA A 264 25.44 44.12 -17.14
CA ALA A 264 26.06 45.41 -16.89
C ALA A 264 26.83 45.91 -18.13
N SER A 265 26.73 47.21 -18.43
CA SER A 265 27.76 47.92 -19.20
C SER A 265 27.78 49.42 -18.85
N SER A 266 29.00 49.88 -18.53
CA SER A 266 29.51 51.26 -18.54
C SER A 266 29.06 52.26 -17.45
N ALA A 267 30.03 52.71 -16.66
CA ALA A 267 30.09 53.97 -15.92
C ALA A 267 31.09 54.91 -16.66
N PRO A 268 31.40 56.17 -16.23
CA PRO A 268 30.85 57.09 -15.20
C PRO A 268 30.74 58.56 -15.80
N PRO A 269 30.96 59.72 -15.12
CA PRO A 269 30.75 60.24 -13.73
C PRO A 269 29.96 61.62 -13.77
N PRO A 270 30.09 62.61 -12.84
CA PRO A 270 29.95 62.68 -11.36
C PRO A 270 28.94 63.78 -10.86
N VAL A 271 28.86 63.98 -9.53
CA VAL A 271 28.64 65.27 -8.78
C VAL A 271 27.25 65.62 -8.16
N ALA A 272 27.29 65.69 -6.81
CA ALA A 272 26.70 66.63 -5.83
C ALA A 272 25.19 66.98 -5.72
N ARG A 273 24.66 66.64 -4.53
CA ARG A 273 24.24 67.52 -3.41
C ARG A 273 23.18 68.63 -3.64
N ARG A 274 22.15 68.56 -2.77
CA ARG A 274 21.46 69.63 -1.99
C ARG A 274 20.17 70.29 -2.56
N THR A 275 19.08 70.19 -1.76
CA THR A 275 18.12 71.24 -1.27
C THR A 275 17.48 72.20 -2.31
N THR A 276 16.21 72.61 -2.32
CA THR A 276 15.14 72.86 -1.29
C THR A 276 13.92 73.50 -2.00
N THR A 277 12.72 73.40 -1.39
CA THR A 277 11.53 74.33 -1.45
C THR A 277 10.83 74.56 -2.80
N ALA A 278 9.53 74.85 -2.93
CA ALA A 278 8.41 75.34 -2.10
C ALA A 278 7.14 75.21 -3.00
N VAL A 279 5.91 74.86 -2.61
CA VAL A 279 4.86 75.55 -1.81
C VAL A 279 3.46 75.19 -2.41
N SER A 280 2.52 74.98 -1.49
CA SER A 280 1.04 74.75 -1.47
C SER A 280 0.15 75.71 -2.32
N PRO A 281 -1.22 75.59 -2.41
CA PRO A 281 -2.16 74.98 -1.45
C PRO A 281 -3.38 74.15 -1.97
N THR A 282 -4.03 73.52 -0.98
CA THR A 282 -5.14 72.55 -0.89
C THR A 282 -6.49 73.01 -1.52
N PRO A 283 -7.45 72.10 -1.84
CA PRO A 283 -8.32 71.50 -0.82
C PRO A 283 -8.67 70.00 -1.00
N THR A 284 -8.94 69.37 0.13
CA THR A 284 -9.35 67.97 0.33
C THR A 284 -10.70 67.64 -0.30
N ARG A 285 -10.78 66.55 -1.06
CA ARG A 285 -12.02 65.78 -1.29
C ARG A 285 -11.71 64.28 -1.31
N ALA A 286 -12.56 63.53 -0.61
CA ALA A 286 -12.45 62.13 -0.25
C ALA A 286 -12.08 61.18 -1.42
N ALA A 287 -11.16 60.25 -1.13
CA ALA A 287 -10.86 59.08 -1.95
C ALA A 287 -11.80 57.92 -1.59
N PRO A 288 -12.18 57.08 -2.58
CA PRO A 288 -13.15 56.00 -2.41
C PRO A 288 -12.56 54.79 -1.67
N GLU A 289 -13.48 54.09 -1.00
CA GLU A 289 -13.30 52.89 -0.17
C GLU A 289 -12.70 51.70 -0.95
N PRO A 290 -11.84 50.85 -0.33
CA PRO A 290 -11.28 49.66 -0.98
C PRO A 290 -12.34 48.57 -1.22
N PRO A 291 -12.22 47.77 -2.30
CA PRO A 291 -13.17 46.71 -2.60
C PRO A 291 -13.12 45.56 -1.57
N PRO A 292 -14.25 44.87 -1.33
CA PRO A 292 -14.35 43.80 -0.35
C PRO A 292 -13.52 42.56 -0.74
N PRO A 293 -13.10 41.74 0.25
CA PRO A 293 -12.30 40.55 0.02
C PRO A 293 -13.07 39.49 -0.77
N ALA A 294 -12.36 38.85 -1.70
CA ALA A 294 -12.87 37.78 -2.56
C ALA A 294 -13.46 36.62 -1.75
N GLU A 295 -14.67 36.22 -2.12
CA GLU A 295 -15.36 35.02 -1.65
C GLU A 295 -14.55 33.75 -1.91
N ALA A 296 -14.58 32.84 -0.94
CA ALA A 296 -14.07 31.48 -1.05
C ALA A 296 -14.82 30.70 -2.15
N PRO A 297 -14.15 29.78 -2.89
CA PRO A 297 -14.84 28.96 -3.86
C PRO A 297 -15.87 28.06 -3.15
N ALA A 298 -17.09 28.06 -3.71
CA ALA A 298 -18.19 27.20 -3.32
C ALA A 298 -17.77 25.71 -3.43
N ALA A 299 -18.37 24.90 -2.55
CA ALA A 299 -18.26 23.46 -2.58
C ALA A 299 -18.65 22.91 -3.95
N ASP A 300 -17.81 22.01 -4.50
CA ASP A 300 -18.14 21.17 -5.65
C ASP A 300 -19.51 20.52 -5.43
N GLU A 301 -20.49 20.90 -6.26
CA GLU A 301 -21.67 20.09 -6.47
C GLU A 301 -21.24 18.76 -7.12
N PRO A 302 -21.66 17.59 -6.60
CA PRO A 302 -21.36 16.34 -7.26
C PRO A 302 -22.10 16.30 -8.61
N LEU A 303 -21.33 16.15 -9.69
CA LEU A 303 -21.82 15.86 -11.03
C LEU A 303 -22.83 14.68 -11.01
N PRO A 304 -23.84 14.69 -11.90
CA PRO A 304 -24.90 13.68 -11.89
C PRO A 304 -24.35 12.28 -12.11
N SER A 305 -24.52 11.41 -11.10
CA SER A 305 -24.23 9.99 -11.22
C SER A 305 -25.25 9.32 -12.14
N VAL A 306 -24.84 8.89 -13.33
CA VAL A 306 -25.66 8.04 -14.20
C VAL A 306 -25.61 6.61 -13.65
N VAL A 307 -26.75 6.09 -13.22
CA VAL A 307 -26.87 4.69 -12.75
C VAL A 307 -27.17 3.81 -13.97
N VAL A 308 -26.18 3.03 -14.40
CA VAL A 308 -26.34 2.00 -15.44
C VAL A 308 -26.20 0.63 -14.77
N SER A 309 -27.22 -0.22 -14.86
CA SER A 309 -27.15 -1.61 -14.41
C SER A 309 -26.52 -2.47 -15.51
N ALA A 310 -25.38 -3.09 -15.22
CA ALA A 310 -24.73 -4.03 -16.12
C ALA A 310 -25.07 -5.46 -15.68
N ARG A 311 -25.69 -6.24 -16.57
CA ARG A 311 -25.92 -7.68 -16.35
C ARG A 311 -24.85 -8.47 -17.05
N TRP A 312 -24.26 -9.41 -16.31
CA TRP A 312 -23.21 -10.28 -16.81
C TRP A 312 -23.70 -11.20 -17.91
N ALA A 313 -22.94 -11.28 -19.00
CA ALA A 313 -22.95 -12.48 -19.83
C ALA A 313 -22.26 -13.61 -19.05
N ARG A 314 -22.83 -14.81 -19.05
CA ARG A 314 -22.22 -15.98 -18.39
C ARG A 314 -20.77 -16.14 -18.88
N PRO A 315 -19.79 -16.41 -17.99
CA PRO A 315 -18.41 -16.60 -18.40
C PRO A 315 -18.31 -17.82 -19.33
N ARG A 316 -17.92 -17.60 -20.59
CA ARG A 316 -17.44 -18.66 -21.47
C ARG A 316 -15.92 -18.59 -21.45
N VAL A 317 -15.27 -19.65 -21.00
CA VAL A 317 -13.87 -19.87 -21.35
C VAL A 317 -13.78 -19.94 -22.87
N PRO A 318 -12.81 -19.29 -23.52
CA PRO A 318 -12.67 -19.36 -24.96
C PRO A 318 -12.62 -20.83 -25.39
N ALA A 319 -13.39 -21.15 -26.43
CA ALA A 319 -13.32 -22.44 -27.11
C ALA A 319 -11.85 -22.82 -27.38
N SER A 320 -11.50 -24.09 -27.25
CA SER A 320 -10.16 -24.56 -27.60
C SER A 320 -8.99 -24.01 -26.76
N THR A 321 -9.21 -23.74 -25.47
CA THR A 321 -8.15 -23.35 -24.52
C THR A 321 -7.48 -24.60 -23.93
N GLU A 322 -6.16 -24.57 -23.79
CA GLU A 322 -5.39 -25.66 -23.14
C GLU A 322 -5.39 -25.50 -21.61
N VAL A 323 -5.75 -26.57 -20.92
CA VAL A 323 -5.80 -26.69 -19.45
C VAL A 323 -4.87 -27.81 -19.04
N THR A 324 -3.89 -27.52 -18.18
CA THR A 324 -2.95 -28.53 -17.67
C THR A 324 -3.46 -29.11 -16.35
N LEU A 325 -3.67 -30.43 -16.32
CA LEU A 325 -4.08 -31.20 -15.16
C LEU A 325 -2.86 -31.87 -14.55
N LYS A 326 -2.74 -31.85 -13.22
CA LYS A 326 -1.62 -32.46 -12.50
C LYS A 326 -2.11 -33.30 -11.33
N ALA A 327 -1.54 -34.51 -11.20
CA ALA A 327 -1.78 -35.41 -10.06
C ALA A 327 -0.46 -35.98 -9.54
N THR A 328 -0.40 -36.37 -8.27
CA THR A 328 0.77 -37.02 -7.67
C THR A 328 0.66 -38.54 -7.81
N CYS A 329 1.75 -39.19 -8.24
CA CYS A 329 1.83 -40.62 -8.52
C CYS A 329 2.89 -41.29 -7.64
N SER A 330 2.73 -41.27 -6.32
CA SER A 330 3.65 -41.99 -5.43
C SER A 330 3.56 -43.50 -5.69
N GLU A 331 4.72 -44.13 -5.93
CA GLU A 331 4.86 -45.59 -6.15
C GLU A 331 4.18 -46.14 -7.43
N LEU A 332 3.84 -45.27 -8.39
CA LEU A 332 3.18 -45.64 -9.65
C LEU A 332 3.99 -45.24 -10.90
N ALA A 333 5.30 -45.08 -10.76
CA ALA A 333 6.19 -44.70 -11.87
C ALA A 333 6.07 -45.68 -13.05
N GLY A 334 5.84 -45.15 -14.25
CA GLY A 334 5.65 -45.92 -15.49
C GLY A 334 4.23 -46.43 -15.73
N GLN A 335 3.27 -46.18 -14.84
CA GLN A 335 1.85 -46.47 -15.07
C GLN A 335 1.17 -45.33 -15.82
N THR A 336 0.21 -45.66 -16.68
CA THR A 336 -0.63 -44.66 -17.35
C THR A 336 -1.74 -44.21 -16.40
N ALA A 337 -1.80 -42.90 -16.12
CA ALA A 337 -2.90 -42.28 -15.41
C ALA A 337 -3.89 -41.68 -16.42
N THR A 338 -5.18 -41.95 -16.21
CA THR A 338 -6.26 -41.42 -17.05
C THR A 338 -7.07 -40.41 -16.25
N PHE A 339 -7.13 -39.17 -16.73
CA PHE A 339 -7.96 -38.09 -16.21
C PHE A 339 -9.30 -38.07 -16.93
N THR A 340 -10.39 -38.20 -16.19
CA THR A 340 -11.77 -38.04 -16.69
C THR A 340 -12.34 -36.73 -16.17
N ILE A 341 -12.60 -35.78 -17.07
CA ILE A 341 -13.16 -34.46 -16.75
C ILE A 341 -14.69 -34.54 -16.81
N LYS A 342 -15.36 -34.06 -15.78
CA LYS A 342 -16.82 -34.06 -15.63
C LYS A 342 -17.35 -32.67 -15.32
N ASP A 343 -18.55 -32.39 -15.79
CA ASP A 343 -19.36 -31.26 -15.33
C ASP A 343 -19.72 -31.49 -13.85
N ALA A 344 -19.48 -30.51 -13.00
CA ALA A 344 -19.70 -30.65 -11.56
C ALA A 344 -21.19 -30.70 -11.18
N ASP A 345 -22.06 -30.11 -11.99
CA ASP A 345 -23.50 -30.00 -11.73
C ASP A 345 -24.26 -31.20 -12.32
N THR A 346 -23.88 -31.68 -13.50
CA THR A 346 -24.57 -32.78 -14.20
C THR A 346 -23.88 -34.14 -14.06
N GLY A 347 -22.59 -34.17 -13.74
CA GLY A 347 -21.77 -35.38 -13.71
C GLY A 347 -21.42 -35.95 -15.09
N GLU A 348 -21.80 -35.26 -16.17
CA GLU A 348 -21.53 -35.68 -17.54
C GLU A 348 -20.04 -35.56 -17.87
N VAL A 349 -19.49 -36.55 -18.59
CA VAL A 349 -18.07 -36.56 -18.98
C VAL A 349 -17.84 -35.61 -20.15
N VAL A 350 -17.07 -34.55 -19.89
CA VAL A 350 -16.73 -33.49 -20.87
C VAL A 350 -15.47 -33.84 -21.66
N GLY A 351 -14.62 -34.72 -21.13
CA GLY A 351 -13.42 -35.17 -21.84
C GLY A 351 -12.59 -36.15 -21.04
N THR A 352 -11.63 -36.77 -21.72
CA THR A 352 -10.67 -37.69 -21.11
C THR A 352 -9.28 -37.42 -21.69
N VAL A 353 -8.28 -37.33 -20.83
CA VAL A 353 -6.87 -37.20 -21.23
C VAL A 353 -6.02 -38.12 -20.38
N SER A 354 -4.95 -38.68 -20.94
CA SER A 354 -4.04 -39.56 -20.20
C SER A 354 -2.61 -39.03 -20.20
N GLY A 355 -1.88 -39.36 -19.15
CA GLY A 355 -0.45 -39.09 -19.01
C GLY A 355 0.24 -40.29 -18.37
N THR A 356 1.56 -40.39 -18.51
CA THR A 356 2.33 -41.44 -17.84
C THR A 356 2.92 -40.87 -16.56
N CYS A 357 2.71 -41.57 -15.44
CA CYS A 357 3.30 -41.18 -14.16
C CYS A 357 4.83 -41.26 -14.23
N ASP A 358 5.49 -40.14 -13.93
CA ASP A 358 6.92 -40.07 -13.71
C ASP A 358 7.26 -40.57 -12.28
N ALA A 359 8.45 -40.26 -11.76
CA ALA A 359 8.88 -40.68 -10.43
C ALA A 359 8.00 -40.14 -9.27
N SER A 360 7.17 -39.13 -9.50
CA SER A 360 6.39 -38.47 -8.44
C SER A 360 5.03 -37.87 -8.85
N ALA A 361 4.79 -37.62 -10.13
CA ALA A 361 3.60 -36.94 -10.63
C ALA A 361 3.23 -37.37 -12.06
N VAL A 362 2.04 -36.96 -12.49
CA VAL A 362 1.59 -37.04 -13.88
C VAL A 362 0.96 -35.70 -14.25
N GLU A 363 1.34 -35.19 -15.41
CA GLU A 363 0.75 -34.01 -16.03
C GLU A 363 0.09 -34.40 -17.36
N ALA A 364 -1.07 -33.83 -17.64
CA ALA A 364 -1.79 -34.04 -18.88
C ALA A 364 -2.50 -32.76 -19.31
N THR A 365 -2.39 -32.39 -20.59
CA THR A 365 -3.02 -31.18 -21.13
C THR A 365 -4.33 -31.55 -21.82
N TRP A 366 -5.43 -30.99 -21.34
CA TRP A 366 -6.74 -31.10 -21.95
C TRP A 366 -7.11 -29.82 -22.69
N LYS A 367 -7.62 -29.95 -23.91
CA LYS A 367 -8.14 -28.84 -24.70
C LYS A 367 -9.65 -28.75 -24.55
N THR A 368 -10.15 -27.58 -24.15
CA THR A 368 -11.58 -27.39 -23.93
C THR A 368 -12.39 -27.55 -25.22
N PRO A 369 -13.65 -28.04 -25.15
CA PRO A 369 -14.49 -28.20 -26.33
C PRO A 369 -14.72 -26.89 -27.09
N ALA A 370 -15.13 -26.98 -28.36
CA ALA A 370 -15.42 -25.82 -29.20
C ALA A 370 -16.58 -24.95 -28.65
N ASP A 371 -17.47 -25.54 -27.85
CA ASP A 371 -18.57 -24.83 -27.19
C ASP A 371 -18.23 -24.30 -25.78
N GLY A 372 -16.98 -24.51 -25.34
CA GLY A 372 -16.49 -24.16 -24.00
C GLY A 372 -16.70 -25.28 -22.96
N PRO A 373 -15.87 -25.36 -21.90
CA PRO A 373 -16.11 -26.23 -20.77
C PRO A 373 -17.23 -25.66 -19.88
N PRO A 374 -17.86 -26.48 -19.01
CA PRO A 374 -18.74 -25.94 -17.98
C PRO A 374 -17.99 -25.01 -17.03
N ALA A 375 -18.73 -24.08 -16.42
CA ALA A 375 -18.15 -23.04 -15.55
C ALA A 375 -17.45 -23.63 -14.32
N VAL A 376 -17.85 -24.84 -13.94
CA VAL A 376 -17.36 -25.60 -12.81
C VAL A 376 -17.16 -27.05 -13.27
N PHE A 377 -15.97 -27.61 -13.06
CA PHE A 377 -15.68 -28.99 -13.43
C PHE A 377 -14.84 -29.68 -12.37
N VAL A 378 -14.95 -31.00 -12.35
CA VAL A 378 -14.18 -31.90 -11.50
C VAL A 378 -13.49 -32.90 -12.42
N PHE A 379 -12.26 -33.28 -12.09
CA PHE A 379 -11.58 -34.38 -12.76
C PHE A 379 -11.28 -35.53 -11.79
N ASP A 380 -11.50 -36.75 -12.27
CA ASP A 380 -11.09 -37.99 -11.63
C ASP A 380 -9.81 -38.49 -12.30
N VAL A 381 -8.86 -39.01 -11.53
CA VAL A 381 -7.66 -39.66 -12.05
C VAL A 381 -7.61 -41.11 -11.61
N GLU A 382 -7.40 -42.03 -12.56
CA GLU A 382 -7.22 -43.46 -12.30
C GLU A 382 -5.86 -43.94 -12.80
N ALA A 383 -5.09 -44.61 -11.93
CA ALA A 383 -3.80 -45.20 -12.28
C ALA A 383 -3.54 -46.46 -11.44
N GLY A 384 -3.16 -47.56 -12.07
CA GLY A 384 -2.80 -48.81 -11.39
C GLY A 384 -3.89 -49.38 -10.46
N GLY A 385 -5.17 -49.17 -10.78
CA GLY A 385 -6.32 -49.62 -9.97
C GLY A 385 -6.67 -48.74 -8.76
N LYS A 386 -6.04 -47.56 -8.63
CA LYS A 386 -6.38 -46.54 -7.63
C LYS A 386 -7.05 -45.35 -8.30
N GLN A 387 -8.08 -44.77 -7.68
CA GLN A 387 -8.79 -43.57 -8.13
C GLN A 387 -8.64 -42.42 -7.13
N ALA A 388 -8.54 -41.19 -7.62
CA ALA A 388 -8.61 -39.96 -6.83
C ALA A 388 -9.43 -38.88 -7.58
N THR A 389 -10.17 -38.09 -6.83
CA THR A 389 -11.02 -37.00 -7.35
C THR A 389 -10.45 -35.65 -6.92
N SER A 390 -10.46 -34.68 -7.83
CA SER A 390 -10.00 -33.31 -7.57
C SER A 390 -11.05 -32.45 -6.86
N ASP A 391 -10.59 -31.36 -6.23
CA ASP A 391 -11.48 -30.30 -5.77
C ASP A 391 -12.13 -29.56 -6.95
N VAL A 392 -13.30 -28.97 -6.68
CA VAL A 392 -14.09 -28.19 -7.64
C VAL A 392 -13.28 -26.99 -8.16
N LEU A 393 -12.94 -26.99 -9.45
CA LEU A 393 -12.21 -25.90 -10.10
C LEU A 393 -13.19 -24.91 -10.77
N THR A 394 -13.00 -23.62 -10.51
CA THR A 394 -13.80 -22.52 -11.10
C THR A 394 -12.92 -21.68 -12.03
N LEU A 395 -13.36 -21.44 -13.27
CA LEU A 395 -12.65 -20.59 -14.23
C LEU A 395 -13.05 -19.10 -14.03
N VAL A 396 -12.05 -18.21 -14.02
CA VAL A 396 -12.11 -16.78 -13.58
C VAL A 396 -12.98 -15.90 -14.49
N LYS A 397 -13.50 -14.78 -13.95
CA LYS A 397 -14.52 -13.93 -14.59
C LYS A 397 -14.02 -12.52 -14.91
N ARG A 398 -13.68 -12.31 -16.19
CA ARG A 398 -13.46 -10.99 -16.77
C ARG A 398 -14.78 -10.31 -17.11
N VAL A 399 -14.87 -9.00 -16.87
CA VAL A 399 -15.99 -8.16 -17.32
C VAL A 399 -15.49 -7.16 -18.35
N GLU A 400 -16.16 -7.10 -19.48
CA GLU A 400 -15.97 -6.04 -20.46
C GLU A 400 -17.18 -5.12 -20.44
N VAL A 401 -16.94 -3.82 -20.28
CA VAL A 401 -17.97 -2.78 -20.30
C VAL A 401 -17.60 -1.75 -21.36
N LYS A 402 -18.51 -1.46 -22.28
CA LYS A 402 -18.34 -0.40 -23.27
C LYS A 402 -19.05 0.87 -22.80
N LEU A 403 -18.30 1.96 -22.70
CA LEU A 403 -18.75 3.30 -22.35
C LEU A 403 -18.90 4.16 -23.60
N VAL A 404 -20.08 4.74 -23.79
CA VAL A 404 -20.37 5.73 -24.81
C VAL A 404 -21.01 6.91 -24.10
N LEU A 405 -20.36 8.07 -24.16
CA LEU A 405 -20.88 9.32 -23.59
C LEU A 405 -21.12 10.29 -24.73
N ASP A 406 -22.29 10.93 -24.77
CA ASP A 406 -22.66 11.94 -25.78
C ASP A 406 -22.46 11.47 -27.24
N GLU A 407 -22.78 10.20 -27.51
CA GLU A 407 -22.66 9.54 -28.83
C GLU A 407 -21.23 9.32 -29.36
N GLU A 408 -20.20 9.59 -28.54
CA GLU A 408 -18.79 9.28 -28.85
C GLU A 408 -18.16 8.33 -27.80
N PRO A 409 -17.18 7.48 -28.17
CA PRO A 409 -16.47 6.64 -27.21
C PRO A 409 -15.65 7.49 -26.25
N ALA A 410 -15.85 7.31 -24.95
CA ALA A 410 -15.17 8.10 -23.93
C ALA A 410 -13.86 7.42 -23.51
N ALA A 411 -12.72 7.99 -23.90
CA ALA A 411 -11.39 7.52 -23.49
C ALA A 411 -10.97 8.12 -22.13
N ASP A 412 -10.10 7.42 -21.41
CA ASP A 412 -9.53 7.87 -20.12
C ASP A 412 -10.55 8.10 -19.00
N VAL A 413 -11.77 7.57 -19.12
CA VAL A 413 -12.80 7.65 -18.08
C VAL A 413 -12.57 6.54 -17.06
N ARG A 414 -12.48 6.92 -15.77
CA ARG A 414 -12.37 5.96 -14.69
C ARG A 414 -13.74 5.38 -14.33
N ALA A 415 -13.87 4.07 -14.48
CA ALA A 415 -15.05 3.32 -14.14
C ALA A 415 -14.82 2.47 -12.89
N ASN A 416 -15.78 2.50 -11.96
CA ASN A 416 -15.77 1.71 -10.75
C ASN A 416 -16.98 0.78 -10.73
N LEU A 417 -16.74 -0.52 -10.63
CA LEU A 417 -17.76 -1.55 -10.52
C LEU A 417 -17.93 -1.92 -9.05
N ARG A 418 -19.12 -1.73 -8.48
CA ARG A 418 -19.45 -2.14 -7.10
C ARG A 418 -20.34 -3.36 -7.11
N SER A 419 -19.98 -4.42 -6.40
CA SER A 419 -20.88 -5.55 -6.15
C SER A 419 -22.01 -5.15 -5.23
N GLU A 420 -23.26 -5.45 -5.59
CA GLU A 420 -24.40 -5.25 -4.70
C GLU A 420 -24.47 -6.30 -3.59
N ALA A 421 -23.91 -7.48 -3.82
CA ALA A 421 -23.89 -8.57 -2.85
C ALA A 421 -22.80 -8.39 -1.78
N THR A 422 -21.58 -8.00 -2.18
CA THR A 422 -20.43 -7.91 -1.27
C THR A 422 -20.03 -6.48 -0.91
N GLY A 423 -20.49 -5.49 -1.67
CA GLY A 423 -20.10 -4.08 -1.51
C GLY A 423 -18.68 -3.75 -2.01
N GLU A 424 -17.95 -4.73 -2.53
CA GLU A 424 -16.60 -4.60 -3.08
C GLU A 424 -16.58 -3.71 -4.33
N VAL A 425 -15.55 -2.88 -4.47
CA VAL A 425 -15.39 -1.93 -5.59
C VAL A 425 -14.11 -2.24 -6.36
N VAL A 426 -14.23 -2.42 -7.67
CA VAL A 426 -13.11 -2.64 -8.59
C VAL A 426 -13.05 -1.48 -9.59
N SER A 427 -11.87 -0.90 -9.83
CA SER A 427 -11.68 0.23 -10.75
C SER A 427 -10.96 -0.19 -12.03
N ALA A 428 -11.35 0.36 -13.18
CA ALA A 428 -10.61 0.27 -14.44
C ALA A 428 -10.86 1.52 -15.29
N THR A 429 -9.97 1.81 -16.24
CA THR A 429 -10.03 3.00 -17.10
C THR A 429 -10.40 2.62 -18.52
N SER A 430 -11.18 3.44 -19.22
CA SER A 430 -11.54 3.18 -20.62
C SER A 430 -10.39 3.48 -21.58
N ASN A 431 -10.27 2.64 -22.61
CA ASN A 431 -9.34 2.88 -23.72
C ASN A 431 -9.91 3.86 -24.76
N GLU A 432 -9.15 4.15 -25.82
CA GLU A 432 -9.55 5.04 -26.93
C GLU A 432 -10.86 4.66 -27.64
N LEU A 433 -11.34 3.43 -27.46
CA LEU A 433 -12.60 2.92 -28.02
C LEU A 433 -13.75 2.94 -27.00
N GLY A 434 -13.53 3.52 -25.81
CA GLY A 434 -14.49 3.56 -24.71
C GLY A 434 -14.65 2.23 -23.99
N VAL A 435 -13.77 1.25 -24.20
CA VAL A 435 -13.88 -0.09 -23.59
C VAL A 435 -13.11 -0.14 -22.27
N VAL A 436 -13.76 -0.63 -21.23
CA VAL A 436 -13.21 -0.90 -19.90
C VAL A 436 -13.22 -2.41 -19.66
N VAL A 437 -12.07 -2.97 -19.27
CA VAL A 437 -11.96 -4.38 -18.87
C VAL A 437 -11.62 -4.46 -17.39
N PHE A 438 -12.45 -5.18 -16.63
CA PHE A 438 -12.17 -5.53 -15.24
C PHE A 438 -11.60 -6.95 -15.21
N GLU A 439 -10.37 -7.07 -14.69
CA GLU A 439 -9.65 -8.36 -14.62
C GLU A 439 -10.24 -9.32 -13.59
N GLU A 440 -10.83 -8.81 -12.51
CA GLU A 440 -11.44 -9.61 -11.45
C GLU A 440 -12.68 -8.90 -10.88
N ALA A 441 -13.83 -9.56 -10.89
CA ALA A 441 -15.04 -9.06 -10.24
C ALA A 441 -15.92 -10.21 -9.73
N ALA A 442 -16.54 -10.00 -8.56
CA ALA A 442 -17.44 -10.97 -7.94
C ALA A 442 -18.61 -11.33 -8.86
N LEU A 443 -19.23 -12.49 -8.64
CA LEU A 443 -20.48 -12.85 -9.32
C LEU A 443 -21.67 -12.09 -8.75
N GLY A 444 -22.51 -11.52 -9.60
CA GLY A 444 -23.82 -11.04 -9.16
C GLY A 444 -24.30 -9.81 -9.93
N GLU A 445 -25.21 -9.05 -9.32
CA GLU A 445 -25.57 -7.71 -9.80
C GLU A 445 -24.54 -6.69 -9.30
N HIS A 446 -24.16 -5.77 -10.17
CA HIS A 446 -23.19 -4.72 -9.88
C HIS A 446 -23.72 -3.37 -10.34
N THR A 447 -23.38 -2.35 -9.58
CA THR A 447 -23.61 -0.96 -9.95
C THR A 447 -22.33 -0.38 -10.53
N LEU A 448 -22.40 0.22 -11.72
CA LEU A 448 -21.28 0.92 -12.34
C LEU A 448 -21.33 2.41 -11.96
N PHE A 449 -20.20 2.95 -11.52
CA PHE A 449 -20.00 4.37 -11.24
C PHE A 449 -18.92 4.93 -12.16
N LEU A 450 -19.19 6.08 -12.78
CA LEU A 450 -18.20 6.82 -13.56
C LEU A 450 -17.65 7.96 -12.71
N GLN A 451 -16.34 8.12 -12.72
CA GLN A 451 -15.64 9.27 -12.15
C GLN A 451 -14.87 9.96 -13.27
N ALA A 452 -15.16 11.25 -13.46
CA ALA A 452 -14.39 12.14 -14.31
C ALA A 452 -13.17 12.69 -13.56
#